data_AF-A0A844MK75-F1
#
_entry.id   AF-A0A844MK75-F1
#
_cell.length_a   1.000
_cell.length_b   1.000
_cell.length_c   1.000
_cell.angle_alpha   90.00
_cell.angle_beta   90.00
_cell.angle_gamma   90.00
#
_symmetry.space_group_name_H-M   'P 1'
#
loop_
_entity.id
_entity.type
_entity.pdbx_description
1 polymer ?
#
loop_
_entity_poly.entity_id
_entity_poly.type
_entity_poly.pdbx_seq_one_letter_code
_entity_poly.pdbx_strand_id
1 'polypeptide(L)'
;MFEQKFLRLDGFTKAERIQMTARVSEAINQAGAWITDFHLYSNILICINFEVSSANLDRLAASLQETGLHLSQESLEQLMPPNDWKLKEKQLVGTLQITFVHNEPDLLREVPAVPG
;
A
#
# COMPACT_ATOMS: atom_id res chain seq x y z
N MET A 1 4.72 26.59 -9.64
CA MET A 1 5.27 25.44 -8.89
C MET A 1 4.21 24.36 -9.02
N PHE A 2 4.46 23.31 -9.80
CA PHE A 2 3.49 22.21 -9.91
C PHE A 2 3.60 21.43 -8.59
N GLU A 3 2.57 21.52 -7.75
CA GLU A 3 2.45 20.64 -6.59
C GLU A 3 2.23 19.22 -7.13
N GLN A 4 3.30 18.43 -7.19
CA GLN A 4 3.21 17.03 -7.54
C GLN A 4 2.52 16.31 -6.39
N LYS A 5 1.32 15.79 -6.65
CA LYS A 5 0.47 15.27 -5.59
C LYS A 5 0.80 13.80 -5.37
N PHE A 6 1.08 13.47 -4.12
CA PHE A 6 1.52 12.15 -3.71
C PHE A 6 0.37 11.39 -3.05
N LEU A 7 0.15 10.14 -3.45
CA LEU A 7 -0.84 9.28 -2.84
C LEU A 7 -0.22 8.57 -1.64
N ARG A 8 -0.74 8.82 -0.45
CA ARG A 8 -0.33 8.08 0.75
C ARG A 8 -1.48 7.20 1.19
N LEU A 9 -1.37 5.93 0.83
CA LEU A 9 -2.35 4.91 1.16
C LEU A 9 -1.84 4.08 2.33
N ASP A 10 -2.73 3.75 3.22
CA ASP A 10 -2.51 2.83 4.32
C ASP A 10 -3.68 1.86 4.43
N GLY A 11 -3.36 0.65 4.82
CA GLY A 11 -4.35 -0.37 5.11
C GLY A 11 -3.82 -1.42 6.06
N PHE A 12 -4.73 -2.25 6.53
CA PHE A 12 -4.42 -3.37 7.41
C PHE A 12 -5.11 -4.65 6.95
N THR A 13 -4.52 -5.77 7.32
CA THR A 13 -5.08 -7.09 7.03
C THR A 13 -4.71 -8.10 8.09
N LYS A 14 -5.56 -9.12 8.26
CA LYS A 14 -5.27 -10.31 9.07
C LYS A 14 -4.83 -11.51 8.23
N ALA A 15 -4.74 -11.34 6.91
CA ALA A 15 -4.30 -12.39 6.00
C ALA A 15 -2.80 -12.66 6.13
N GLU A 16 -2.38 -13.84 5.69
CA GLU A 16 -0.97 -14.21 5.63
C GLU A 16 -0.21 -13.26 4.70
N ARG A 17 0.97 -12.82 5.15
CA ARG A 17 1.76 -11.76 4.53
C ARG A 17 2.12 -12.04 3.08
N ILE A 18 2.67 -13.21 2.77
CA ILE A 18 3.13 -13.57 1.43
C ILE A 18 1.95 -13.59 0.47
N GLN A 19 0.85 -14.24 0.87
CA GLN A 19 -0.38 -14.28 0.08
C GLN A 19 -0.97 -12.88 -0.15
N MET A 20 -1.06 -12.06 0.88
CA MET A 20 -1.60 -10.71 0.74
C MET A 20 -0.69 -9.82 -0.13
N THR A 21 0.63 -9.90 0.06
CA THR A 21 1.58 -9.14 -0.77
C THR A 21 1.46 -9.53 -2.24
N ALA A 22 1.32 -10.83 -2.55
CA ALA A 22 1.09 -11.30 -3.90
C ALA A 22 -0.24 -10.80 -4.48
N ARG A 23 -1.34 -10.85 -3.71
CA ARG A 23 -2.65 -10.35 -4.13
C ARG A 23 -2.64 -8.84 -4.39
N VAL A 24 -2.02 -8.07 -3.51
CA VAL A 24 -1.91 -6.61 -3.68
C VAL A 24 -1.03 -6.26 -4.87
N SER A 25 0.09 -6.96 -5.04
CA SER A 25 0.96 -6.75 -6.20
C SER A 25 0.20 -7.01 -7.51
N GLU A 26 -0.52 -8.12 -7.58
CA GLU A 26 -1.38 -8.45 -8.73
C GLU A 26 -2.46 -7.38 -8.94
N ALA A 27 -3.14 -6.94 -7.87
CA ALA A 27 -4.18 -5.91 -7.94
C ALA A 27 -3.65 -4.55 -8.46
N ILE A 28 -2.47 -4.13 -8.01
CA ILE A 28 -1.82 -2.91 -8.50
C ILE A 28 -1.52 -3.02 -10.01
N ASN A 29 -0.94 -4.14 -10.44
CA ASN A 29 -0.64 -4.38 -11.85
C ASN A 29 -1.92 -4.45 -12.71
N GLN A 30 -2.96 -5.16 -12.25
CA GLN A 30 -4.24 -5.28 -12.94
C GLN A 30 -5.01 -3.96 -13.02
N ALA A 31 -4.80 -3.06 -12.07
CA ALA A 31 -5.35 -1.72 -12.10
C ALA A 31 -4.67 -0.80 -13.13
N GLY A 32 -3.59 -1.23 -13.77
CA GLY A 32 -2.80 -0.40 -14.68
C GLY A 32 -1.92 0.61 -13.92
N ALA A 33 -1.49 0.24 -12.71
CA ALA A 33 -0.44 0.89 -11.96
C ALA A 33 0.83 0.03 -12.01
N TRP A 34 1.99 0.66 -11.79
CA TRP A 34 3.29 0.01 -11.83
C TRP A 34 3.96 0.09 -10.47
N ILE A 35 4.44 -1.02 -9.94
CA ILE A 35 5.20 -1.03 -8.68
C ILE A 35 6.63 -0.59 -9.00
N THR A 36 7.06 0.50 -8.40
CA THR A 36 8.41 1.03 -8.58
C THR A 36 9.39 0.42 -7.60
N ASP A 37 8.93 0.16 -6.38
CA ASP A 37 9.78 -0.30 -5.29
C ASP A 37 8.94 -0.88 -4.14
N PHE A 38 9.54 -1.72 -3.29
CA PHE A 38 8.88 -2.21 -2.08
C PHE A 38 9.89 -2.39 -0.95
N HIS A 39 9.48 -2.05 0.27
CA HIS A 39 10.27 -2.15 1.48
C HIS A 39 9.51 -2.93 2.55
N LEU A 40 10.06 -4.07 2.93
CA LEU A 40 9.59 -4.84 4.07
C LEU A 40 10.37 -4.38 5.31
N TYR A 41 9.72 -3.60 6.18
CA TYR A 41 10.35 -3.10 7.39
C TYR A 41 10.39 -4.16 8.51
N SER A 42 9.37 -5.02 8.56
CA SER A 42 9.24 -6.06 9.60
C SER A 42 8.25 -7.15 9.18
N ASN A 43 8.01 -8.13 10.05
CA ASN A 43 6.96 -9.12 9.83
C ASN A 43 5.54 -8.54 9.97
N ILE A 44 5.39 -7.29 10.43
CA ILE A 44 4.09 -6.61 10.61
C ILE A 44 3.83 -5.52 9.56
N LEU A 45 4.84 -5.08 8.79
CA LEU A 45 4.67 -3.91 7.92
C LEU A 45 5.47 -4.03 6.63
N ILE A 46 4.78 -3.82 5.50
CA ILE A 46 5.37 -3.62 4.18
C ILE A 46 4.90 -2.28 3.62
N CYS A 47 5.77 -1.65 2.84
CA CYS A 47 5.53 -0.41 2.15
C CYS A 47 5.80 -0.63 0.66
N ILE A 48 4.82 -0.34 -0.20
CA ILE A 48 4.90 -0.57 -1.64
C ILE A 48 4.79 0.78 -2.34
N ASN A 49 5.82 1.16 -3.08
CA ASN A 49 5.82 2.35 -3.91
C ASN A 49 5.31 1.99 -5.30
N PHE A 50 4.43 2.81 -5.84
CA PHE A 50 3.82 2.58 -7.15
C PHE A 50 3.58 3.89 -7.90
N GLU A 51 3.43 3.78 -9.20
CA GLU A 51 3.02 4.86 -10.09
C GLU A 51 1.71 4.47 -10.77
N VAL A 52 0.76 5.39 -10.82
CA VAL A 52 -0.55 5.14 -11.41
C VAL A 52 -1.00 6.33 -12.24
N SER A 53 -1.62 6.07 -13.39
CA SER A 53 -2.28 7.13 -14.13
C SER A 53 -3.52 7.60 -13.38
N SER A 54 -3.78 8.90 -13.35
CA SER A 54 -4.97 9.44 -12.69
C SER A 54 -6.30 8.89 -13.25
N ALA A 55 -6.30 8.43 -14.50
CA ALA A 55 -7.43 7.74 -15.13
C ALA A 55 -7.72 6.35 -14.53
N ASN A 56 -6.73 5.73 -13.88
CA ASN A 56 -6.80 4.38 -13.33
C ASN A 56 -7.02 4.36 -11.81
N LEU A 57 -7.20 5.52 -11.16
CA LEU A 57 -7.35 5.60 -9.70
C LEU A 57 -8.56 4.84 -9.17
N ASP A 58 -9.74 4.98 -9.81
CA ASP A 58 -10.94 4.27 -9.36
C ASP A 58 -10.78 2.76 -9.52
N ARG A 59 -10.07 2.34 -10.59
CA ARG A 59 -9.76 0.93 -10.83
C ARG A 59 -8.80 0.41 -9.78
N LEU A 60 -7.77 1.19 -9.42
CA LEU A 60 -6.84 0.85 -8.35
C LEU A 60 -7.58 0.71 -7.00
N ALA A 61 -8.49 1.62 -6.70
CA ALA A 61 -9.31 1.56 -5.49
C ALA A 61 -10.14 0.27 -5.43
N ALA A 62 -10.85 -0.05 -6.52
CA ALA A 62 -11.65 -1.26 -6.61
C ALA A 62 -10.78 -2.51 -6.48
N SER A 63 -9.70 -2.62 -7.25
CA SER A 63 -8.81 -3.78 -7.21
C SER A 63 -8.16 -3.98 -5.85
N LEU A 64 -7.75 -2.90 -5.15
CA LEU A 64 -7.23 -3.01 -3.78
C LEU A 64 -8.29 -3.48 -2.79
N GLN A 65 -9.53 -3.01 -2.88
CA GLN A 65 -10.63 -3.48 -2.03
C GLN A 65 -10.96 -4.96 -2.27
N GLU A 66 -10.90 -5.43 -3.52
CA GLU A 66 -11.13 -6.84 -3.89
C GLU A 66 -10.10 -7.79 -3.29
N THR A 67 -8.90 -7.31 -2.94
CA THR A 67 -7.87 -8.14 -2.27
C THR A 67 -8.25 -8.55 -0.85
N GLY A 68 -9.24 -7.88 -0.23
CA GLY A 68 -9.55 -8.00 1.19
C GLY A 68 -8.63 -7.17 2.10
N LEU A 69 -7.89 -6.22 1.52
CA LEU A 69 -7.15 -5.22 2.28
C LEU A 69 -8.12 -4.15 2.81
N HIS A 70 -8.09 -3.90 4.11
CA HIS A 70 -8.87 -2.82 4.71
C HIS A 70 -8.10 -1.51 4.59
N LEU A 71 -8.46 -0.70 3.59
CA LEU A 71 -7.90 0.65 3.42
C LEU A 71 -8.52 1.62 4.43
N SER A 72 -7.72 2.59 4.90
CA SER A 72 -8.23 3.68 5.73
C SER A 72 -9.16 4.60 4.93
N GLN A 73 -10.04 5.32 5.65
CA GLN A 73 -10.95 6.28 5.02
C GLN A 73 -10.18 7.36 4.25
N GLU A 74 -9.08 7.87 4.81
CA GLU A 74 -8.21 8.86 4.16
C GLU A 74 -7.59 8.33 2.86
N SER A 75 -7.26 7.04 2.81
CA SER A 75 -6.75 6.37 1.60
C SER A 75 -7.82 6.28 0.52
N LEU A 76 -9.05 5.94 0.91
CA LEU A 76 -10.19 5.88 -0.01
C LEU A 76 -10.52 7.26 -0.59
N GLU A 77 -10.48 8.30 0.23
CA GLU A 77 -10.70 9.69 -0.21
C GLU A 77 -9.62 10.17 -1.19
N GLN A 78 -8.36 9.76 -0.97
CA GLN A 78 -7.26 10.06 -1.91
C GLN A 78 -7.36 9.30 -3.24
N LEU A 79 -7.92 8.09 -3.21
CA LEU A 79 -8.15 7.26 -4.41
C LEU A 79 -9.39 7.68 -5.20
N MET A 80 -10.33 8.39 -4.57
CA MET A 80 -11.53 8.93 -5.20
C MET A 80 -11.51 10.47 -5.21
N PRO A 81 -10.47 11.12 -5.77
CA PRO A 81 -10.40 12.56 -5.72
C PRO A 81 -11.47 13.21 -6.61
N PRO A 82 -11.88 14.45 -6.30
CA PRO A 82 -12.79 15.19 -7.15
C PRO A 82 -12.25 15.31 -8.58
N ASN A 83 -13.15 15.32 -9.57
CA ASN A 83 -12.88 15.17 -11.01
C ASN A 83 -11.81 16.13 -11.58
N ASP A 84 -11.56 17.26 -10.90
CA ASP A 84 -10.52 18.24 -11.24
C ASP A 84 -9.09 17.66 -11.14
N TRP A 85 -8.87 16.67 -10.27
CA TRP A 85 -7.59 15.98 -10.09
C TRP A 85 -7.19 15.19 -11.33
N LYS A 86 -8.14 14.39 -11.87
CA LYS A 86 -7.88 13.49 -13.01
C LYS A 86 -7.44 14.24 -14.27
N LEU A 87 -7.74 15.54 -14.35
CA LEU A 87 -7.44 16.39 -15.49
C LEU A 87 -6.04 17.04 -15.43
N LYS A 88 -5.42 17.18 -14.26
CA LYS A 88 -4.16 17.94 -14.10
C LYS A 88 -2.90 17.08 -14.10
N GLU A 89 -2.94 15.91 -13.48
CA GLU A 89 -1.77 15.01 -13.38
C GLU A 89 -2.00 13.76 -14.22
N LYS A 90 -1.14 13.52 -15.22
CA LYS A 90 -1.22 12.32 -16.07
C LYS A 90 -0.74 11.06 -15.35
N GLN A 91 0.19 11.22 -14.42
CA GLN A 91 0.77 10.16 -13.60
C GLN A 91 0.95 10.67 -12.18
N LEU A 92 0.71 9.77 -11.23
CA LEU A 92 0.79 10.02 -9.79
C LEU A 92 1.70 8.97 -9.19
N VAL A 93 2.55 9.42 -8.27
CA VAL A 93 3.35 8.51 -7.45
C VAL A 93 2.61 8.30 -6.14
N GLY A 94 2.56 7.05 -5.71
CA GLY A 94 1.91 6.66 -4.48
C GLY A 94 2.72 5.66 -3.68
N THR A 95 2.40 5.59 -2.40
CA THR A 95 2.88 4.58 -1.48
C THR A 95 1.71 3.92 -0.80
N LEU A 96 1.72 2.59 -0.75
CA LEU A 96 0.78 1.76 -0.03
C LEU A 96 1.48 1.09 1.14
N GLN A 97 1.12 1.51 2.35
CA GLN A 97 1.55 0.87 3.58
C GLN A 97 0.54 -0.20 3.98
N ILE A 98 0.99 -1.43 4.19
CA ILE A 98 0.15 -2.54 4.64
C ILE A 98 0.65 -3.01 5.99
N THR A 99 -0.25 -2.99 6.97
CA THR A 99 -0.02 -3.50 8.31
C THR A 99 -0.64 -4.89 8.45
N PHE A 100 0.19 -5.90 8.69
CA PHE A 100 -0.23 -7.27 8.96
C PHE A 100 -0.54 -7.41 10.45
N VAL A 101 -1.83 -7.54 10.75
CA VAL A 101 -2.35 -7.81 12.09
C VAL A 101 -2.39 -9.31 12.27
N HIS A 102 -1.31 -9.86 12.81
CA HIS A 102 -1.27 -11.23 13.33
C HIS A 102 -1.29 -11.20 14.85
N ASN A 103 -1.81 -12.26 15.45
CA ASN A 103 -1.87 -12.44 16.90
C ASN A 103 -0.66 -13.25 17.40
N GLU A 104 0.41 -13.30 16.61
CA GLU A 104 1.64 -14.01 16.94
C GLU A 104 2.45 -13.16 17.94
N PRO A 105 2.94 -13.75 19.03
CA PRO A 105 3.79 -13.02 19.97
C PRO A 105 5.05 -12.54 19.24
N ASP A 106 5.51 -11.33 19.58
CA ASP A 106 6.79 -10.80 19.11
C ASP A 106 7.89 -11.87 19.20
N LEU A 107 8.70 -11.98 18.13
CA LEU A 107 9.93 -12.77 18.15
C LEU A 107 10.86 -12.18 19.21
N LEU A 108 10.82 -12.75 20.42
CA LEU A 108 11.77 -12.47 21.47
C LEU A 108 13.17 -12.84 20.95
N ARG A 109 13.97 -11.82 20.60
CA ARG A 109 15.41 -12.05 20.38
C ARG A 109 16.01 -12.41 21.73
N GLU A 110 16.61 -13.59 21.83
CA GLU A 110 17.48 -13.90 22.96
C GLU A 110 18.63 -12.88 22.97
N VAL A 111 18.66 -12.04 24.00
CA VAL A 111 19.79 -11.14 24.24
C VAL A 111 20.94 -12.04 24.72
N PRO A 112 22.08 -12.12 24.00
CA PRO A 112 23.22 -12.87 24.50
C PRO A 112 23.67 -12.24 25.82
N ALA A 113 23.86 -13.07 26.85
CA ALA A 113 24.39 -12.61 28.12
C ALA A 113 25.79 -12.00 27.89
N VAL A 114 25.94 -10.71 28.24
CA VAL A 114 27.24 -10.05 28.26
C VAL A 114 28.06 -10.62 29.43
N PRO A 115 29.20 -11.28 29.20
CA PRO A 115 30.09 -11.69 30.28
C PRO A 115 30.78 -10.44 30.85
N GLY A 116 30.57 -10.19 32.15
CA GLY A 116 31.36 -9.27 32.95
C GLY A 116 32.66 -9.90 33.45
#